data_AF-A0A836ZQV8-F1
#
_entry.id   AF-A0A836ZQV8-F1
#
_cell.length_a   1.000
_cell.length_b   1.000
_cell.length_c   1.000
_cell.angle_alpha   90.00
_cell.angle_beta   90.00
_cell.angle_gamma   90.00
#
_symmetry.space_group_name_H-M   'P 1'
#
loop_
_entity.id
_entity.type
_entity.pdbx_description
1 polymer ?
#
loop_
_entity_poly.entity_id
_entity_poly.type
_entity_poly.pdbx_seq_one_letter_code
_entity_poly.pdbx_strand_id
1 'polypeptide(L)'
;SYLPRLLQWHRWLFAEQDSLLPTRIRIGALRGDEPMQVVSGRLDRPTVHFEAPPRDGLDAQLAAFLDWFASSRTDATLDPMLRAGIAHLWFVTLHPFDDGNGRLTRALTDLALAQAQPQAIRFHALSASILADRSGYYSSLETTQKGSLDITGWLHWFLTTLHDSLVQALHRIDRVLAKARFWQQHHAQPLSAEQV
;
A
#
# COMPACT_ATOMS: atom_id res chain seq x y z
N SER A 1 -19.31 -2.69 -9.23
CA SER A 1 -19.01 -3.16 -7.86
C SER A 1 -17.53 -3.55 -7.78
N TYR A 2 -16.81 -3.08 -6.74
CA TYR A 2 -15.39 -3.37 -6.53
C TYR A 2 -15.12 -4.69 -5.81
N LEU A 3 -16.10 -5.27 -5.11
CA LEU A 3 -15.90 -6.49 -4.31
C LEU A 3 -15.45 -7.68 -5.17
N PRO A 4 -16.11 -8.03 -6.30
CA PRO A 4 -15.65 -9.13 -7.14
C PRO A 4 -14.21 -8.95 -7.65
N ARG A 5 -13.83 -7.69 -7.93
CA ARG A 5 -12.46 -7.35 -8.33
C ARG A 5 -11.47 -7.61 -7.20
N LEU A 6 -11.79 -7.24 -5.97
CA LEU A 6 -10.94 -7.51 -4.81
C LEU A 6 -10.78 -9.00 -4.55
N LEU A 7 -11.86 -9.77 -4.61
CA LEU A 7 -11.79 -11.23 -4.49
C LEU A 7 -10.91 -11.84 -5.59
N GLN A 8 -10.98 -11.31 -6.81
CA GLN A 8 -10.14 -11.75 -7.91
C GLN A 8 -8.67 -11.38 -7.72
N TRP A 9 -8.37 -10.17 -7.26
CA TRP A 9 -7.00 -9.75 -6.94
C TRP A 9 -6.41 -10.61 -5.82
N HIS A 10 -7.21 -10.94 -4.81
CA HIS A 10 -6.80 -11.86 -3.76
C HIS A 10 -6.46 -13.25 -4.32
N ARG A 11 -7.23 -13.77 -5.28
CA ARG A 11 -6.88 -15.05 -5.95
C ARG A 11 -5.55 -14.95 -6.68
N TRP A 12 -5.32 -13.88 -7.45
CA TRP A 12 -4.04 -13.69 -8.16
C TRP A 12 -2.84 -13.59 -7.22
N LEU A 13 -3.04 -13.03 -6.03
CA LEU A 13 -1.98 -12.88 -5.03
C LEU A 13 -1.44 -14.22 -4.51
N PHE A 14 -2.27 -15.26 -4.52
CA PHE A 14 -1.95 -16.59 -3.98
C PHE A 14 -1.91 -17.69 -5.03
N ALA A 15 -2.16 -17.38 -6.31
CA ALA A 15 -2.18 -18.36 -7.41
C ALA A 15 -0.85 -19.14 -7.59
N GLU A 16 0.26 -18.61 -7.09
CA GLU A 16 1.58 -19.24 -7.16
C GLU A 16 2.06 -19.83 -5.80
N GLN A 17 1.28 -19.69 -4.73
CA GLN A 17 1.72 -19.99 -3.34
C GLN A 17 1.08 -21.24 -2.71
N ASP A 18 0.42 -22.09 -3.52
CA ASP A 18 -0.41 -23.21 -3.06
C ASP A 18 0.33 -24.27 -2.21
N SER A 19 1.66 -24.25 -2.16
CA SER A 19 2.49 -25.31 -1.54
C SER A 19 3.24 -24.91 -0.26
N LEU A 20 3.22 -23.64 0.16
CA LEU A 20 4.15 -23.13 1.20
C LEU A 20 3.48 -22.47 2.41
N LEU A 21 2.14 -22.38 2.47
CA LEU A 21 1.46 -21.73 3.59
C LEU A 21 1.13 -22.75 4.69
N PRO A 22 1.65 -22.57 5.92
CA PRO A 22 1.39 -23.48 7.03
C PRO A 22 -0.06 -23.42 7.57
N THR A 23 -0.83 -22.40 7.16
CA THR A 23 -2.18 -22.13 7.67
C THR A 23 -3.19 -22.14 6.53
N ARG A 24 -4.38 -22.72 6.78
CA ARG A 24 -5.48 -22.83 5.81
C ARG A 24 -6.14 -21.45 5.59
N ILE A 25 -5.61 -20.67 4.66
CA ILE A 25 -6.16 -19.36 4.28
C ILE A 25 -7.36 -19.49 3.32
N ARG A 26 -8.36 -18.61 3.45
CA ARG A 26 -9.48 -18.53 2.51
C ARG A 26 -9.12 -17.67 1.31
N ILE A 27 -8.70 -18.31 0.22
CA ILE A 27 -8.30 -17.59 -1.00
C ILE A 27 -9.54 -17.09 -1.77
N GLY A 28 -9.62 -15.78 -1.99
CA GLY A 28 -10.69 -15.17 -2.80
C GLY A 28 -12.03 -15.12 -2.08
N ALA A 29 -11.99 -15.11 -0.74
CA ALA A 29 -13.14 -14.97 0.15
C ALA A 29 -12.73 -14.12 1.37
N LEU A 30 -13.72 -13.53 2.04
CA LEU A 30 -13.48 -12.77 3.27
C LEU A 30 -13.03 -13.69 4.41
N ARG A 31 -12.39 -13.11 5.43
CA ARG A 31 -11.97 -13.81 6.65
C ARG A 31 -13.13 -14.47 7.40
N GLY A 32 -12.78 -15.43 8.25
CA GLY A 32 -13.71 -16.09 9.17
C GLY A 32 -14.00 -15.27 10.43
N ASP A 33 -14.62 -15.92 11.42
CA ASP A 33 -15.04 -15.29 12.68
C ASP A 33 -13.91 -15.10 13.71
N GLU A 34 -12.71 -15.63 13.43
CA GLU A 34 -11.56 -15.48 14.29
C GLU A 34 -11.15 -13.99 14.41
N PRO A 35 -10.70 -13.53 15.61
CA PRO A 35 -10.16 -12.19 15.78
C PRO A 35 -9.05 -11.92 14.77
N MET A 36 -9.13 -10.78 14.09
CA MET A 36 -8.15 -10.39 13.08
C MET A 36 -7.26 -9.29 13.62
N GLN A 37 -5.98 -9.59 13.75
CA GLN A 37 -5.00 -8.67 14.30
C GLN A 37 -4.05 -8.18 13.22
N VAL A 38 -3.79 -6.88 13.23
CA VAL A 38 -2.76 -6.28 12.38
C VAL A 38 -1.43 -6.40 13.12
N VAL A 39 -0.63 -7.35 12.67
CA VAL A 39 0.64 -7.72 13.31
C VAL A 39 1.85 -7.35 12.46
N SER A 40 2.98 -7.16 13.12
CA SER A 40 4.31 -7.08 12.49
C SER A 40 5.33 -7.88 13.29
N GLY A 41 6.58 -7.92 12.84
CA GLY A 41 7.64 -8.67 13.51
C GLY A 41 7.76 -10.11 13.02
N ARG A 42 8.47 -10.93 13.79
CA ARG A 42 8.70 -12.34 13.43
C ARG A 42 7.48 -13.18 13.80
N LEU A 43 7.28 -14.29 13.10
CA LEU A 43 6.13 -15.18 13.32
C LEU A 43 6.11 -15.76 14.76
N ASP A 44 7.29 -15.97 15.36
CA ASP A 44 7.47 -16.45 16.73
C ASP A 44 7.30 -15.36 17.80
N ARG A 45 7.31 -14.08 17.42
CA ARG A 45 7.16 -12.94 18.32
C ARG A 45 6.47 -11.77 17.61
N PRO A 46 5.17 -11.89 17.34
CA PRO A 46 4.42 -10.84 16.68
C PRO A 46 4.22 -9.65 17.63
N THR A 47 4.38 -8.44 17.08
CA THR A 47 3.88 -7.21 17.69
C THR A 47 2.48 -6.95 17.13
N VAL A 48 1.47 -6.99 18.01
CA VAL A 48 0.10 -6.61 17.67
C VAL A 48 -0.01 -5.09 17.75
N HIS A 49 -0.42 -4.46 16.66
CA HIS A 49 -0.63 -3.01 16.60
C HIS A 49 -2.07 -2.63 16.94
N PHE A 50 -3.03 -3.35 16.36
CA PHE A 50 -4.45 -3.21 16.66
C PHE A 50 -5.22 -4.45 16.21
N GLU A 51 -6.43 -4.60 16.75
CA GLU A 51 -7.42 -5.59 16.32
C GLU A 51 -8.39 -4.93 15.33
N ALA A 52 -8.61 -5.56 14.19
CA ALA A 52 -9.56 -5.11 13.19
C ALA A 52 -11.00 -5.29 13.70
N PRO A 53 -12.00 -4.61 13.10
CA PRO A 53 -13.40 -4.80 13.45
C PRO A 53 -13.82 -6.28 13.47
N PRO A 54 -14.86 -6.67 14.24
CA PRO A 54 -15.32 -8.04 14.25
C PRO A 54 -15.77 -8.50 12.86
N ARG A 55 -15.86 -9.81 12.66
CA ARG A 55 -16.40 -10.38 11.41
C ARG A 55 -17.86 -9.96 11.20
N ASP A 56 -18.62 -9.81 12.28
CA ASP A 56 -19.97 -9.28 12.24
C ASP A 56 -19.98 -7.83 11.74
N GLY A 57 -20.86 -7.54 10.77
CA GLY A 57 -20.92 -6.25 10.09
C GLY A 57 -19.81 -5.95 9.08
N LEU A 58 -18.79 -6.81 8.92
CA LEU A 58 -17.69 -6.59 7.97
C LEU A 58 -18.18 -6.42 6.53
N ASP A 59 -19.13 -7.26 6.07
CA ASP A 59 -19.68 -7.18 4.72
C ASP A 59 -20.32 -5.81 4.44
N ALA A 60 -21.10 -5.29 5.40
CA ALA A 60 -21.75 -3.99 5.28
C ALA A 60 -20.75 -2.83 5.29
N GLN A 61 -19.77 -2.87 6.20
CA GLN A 61 -18.72 -1.85 6.29
C GLN A 61 -17.82 -1.86 5.04
N LEU A 62 -17.46 -3.04 4.54
CA LEU A 62 -16.70 -3.18 3.30
C LEU A 62 -17.51 -2.70 2.11
N ALA A 63 -18.80 -3.01 2.02
CA ALA A 63 -19.66 -2.48 0.97
C ALA A 63 -19.71 -0.94 1.01
N ALA A 64 -19.94 -0.35 2.19
CA ALA A 64 -19.95 1.10 2.38
C ALA A 64 -18.61 1.75 1.96
N PHE A 65 -17.49 1.14 2.35
CA PHE A 65 -16.16 1.58 1.93
C PHE A 65 -15.99 1.53 0.41
N LEU A 66 -16.41 0.44 -0.25
CA LEU A 66 -16.25 0.28 -1.69
C LEU A 66 -17.16 1.21 -2.48
N ASP A 67 -18.34 1.51 -1.97
CA ASP A 67 -19.25 2.49 -2.55
C ASP A 67 -18.69 3.91 -2.42
N TRP A 68 -18.16 4.27 -1.23
CA TRP A 68 -17.41 5.52 -1.04
C TRP A 68 -16.19 5.59 -1.97
N PHE A 69 -15.41 4.51 -2.10
CA PHE A 69 -14.24 4.48 -2.97
C PHE A 69 -14.61 4.71 -4.44
N ALA A 70 -15.77 4.20 -4.86
CA ALA A 70 -16.30 4.39 -6.21
C ALA A 70 -16.80 5.82 -6.46
N SER A 71 -17.60 6.36 -5.55
CA SER A 71 -18.23 7.69 -5.71
C SER A 71 -17.25 8.84 -5.51
N SER A 72 -16.33 8.72 -4.55
CA SER A 72 -15.28 9.71 -4.26
C SER A 72 -14.33 9.97 -5.44
N ARG A 73 -14.28 9.08 -6.43
CA ARG A 73 -13.45 9.26 -7.62
C ARG A 73 -13.83 10.51 -8.43
N THR A 74 -15.10 10.88 -8.42
CA THR A 74 -15.62 12.04 -9.17
C THR A 74 -15.97 13.21 -8.26
N ASP A 75 -15.60 13.13 -6.98
CA ASP A 75 -15.81 14.21 -6.02
C ASP A 75 -14.71 15.27 -6.20
N ALA A 76 -15.09 16.44 -6.69
CA ALA A 76 -14.16 17.54 -6.92
C ALA A 76 -13.70 18.24 -5.63
N THR A 77 -14.37 17.98 -4.50
CA THR A 77 -14.00 18.57 -3.19
C THR A 77 -12.95 17.75 -2.46
N LEU A 78 -12.73 16.50 -2.87
CA LEU A 78 -11.76 15.62 -2.25
C LEU A 78 -10.46 15.60 -3.07
N ASP A 79 -9.39 16.12 -2.46
CA ASP A 79 -8.06 16.03 -3.06
C ASP A 79 -7.69 14.56 -3.34
N PRO A 80 -7.19 14.22 -4.55
CA PRO A 80 -6.93 12.83 -4.90
C PRO A 80 -5.84 12.14 -4.06
N MET A 81 -4.87 12.89 -3.54
CA MET A 81 -3.83 12.35 -2.64
C MET A 81 -4.43 12.04 -1.27
N LEU A 82 -5.30 12.93 -0.77
CA LEU A 82 -6.09 12.65 0.44
C LEU A 82 -6.98 11.43 0.25
N ARG A 83 -7.68 11.33 -0.88
CA ARG A 83 -8.48 10.14 -1.22
C ARG A 83 -7.67 8.85 -1.15
N ALA A 84 -6.45 8.84 -1.67
CA ALA A 84 -5.57 7.67 -1.61
C ALA A 84 -5.17 7.32 -0.16
N GLY A 85 -4.84 8.32 0.66
CA GLY A 85 -4.52 8.12 2.07
C GLY A 85 -5.70 7.61 2.89
N ILE A 86 -6.91 8.13 2.65
CA ILE A 86 -8.15 7.68 3.29
C ILE A 86 -8.48 6.24 2.87
N ALA A 87 -8.36 5.93 1.57
CA ALA A 87 -8.61 4.59 1.06
C ALA A 87 -7.65 3.56 1.67
N HIS A 88 -6.38 3.94 1.83
CA HIS A 88 -5.37 3.12 2.49
C HIS A 88 -5.78 2.80 3.94
N LEU A 89 -6.08 3.84 4.72
CA LEU A 89 -6.42 3.72 6.13
C LEU A 89 -7.65 2.82 6.34
N TRP A 90 -8.74 3.08 5.64
CA TRP A 90 -9.97 2.32 5.86
C TRP A 90 -9.83 0.87 5.44
N PHE A 91 -9.17 0.58 4.32
CA PHE A 91 -9.01 -0.79 3.88
C PHE A 91 -8.11 -1.62 4.82
N VAL A 92 -6.99 -1.04 5.30
CA VAL A 92 -6.13 -1.74 6.27
C VAL A 92 -6.83 -1.92 7.63
N THR A 93 -7.71 -0.98 7.99
CA THR A 93 -8.52 -1.04 9.22
C THR A 93 -9.54 -2.17 9.16
N LEU A 94 -10.30 -2.28 8.06
CA LEU A 94 -11.30 -3.34 7.88
C LEU A 94 -10.67 -4.74 7.87
N HIS A 95 -9.46 -4.83 7.32
CA HIS A 95 -8.66 -6.05 7.24
C HIS A 95 -9.47 -7.28 6.77
N PRO A 96 -10.08 -7.23 5.56
CA PRO A 96 -11.17 -8.14 5.19
C PRO A 96 -10.76 -9.59 4.88
N PHE A 97 -9.47 -9.89 4.74
CA PHE A 97 -8.96 -11.20 4.32
C PHE A 97 -8.14 -11.89 5.42
N ASP A 98 -7.99 -13.22 5.33
CA ASP A 98 -7.14 -13.98 6.27
C ASP A 98 -5.64 -13.63 6.14
N ASP A 99 -5.19 -13.31 4.92
CA ASP A 99 -3.85 -12.80 4.62
C ASP A 99 -3.91 -11.93 3.35
N GLY A 100 -2.82 -11.22 3.01
CA GLY A 100 -2.72 -10.44 1.79
C GLY A 100 -3.30 -9.03 1.91
N ASN A 101 -3.88 -8.66 3.05
CA ASN A 101 -4.45 -7.33 3.28
C ASN A 101 -3.47 -6.21 2.95
N GLY A 102 -2.25 -6.23 3.50
CA GLY A 102 -1.24 -5.18 3.20
C GLY A 102 -0.79 -5.14 1.73
N ARG A 103 -0.92 -6.23 0.97
CA ARG A 103 -0.66 -6.25 -0.49
C ARG A 103 -1.84 -5.62 -1.26
N LEU A 104 -3.07 -5.96 -0.87
CA LEU A 104 -4.29 -5.39 -1.45
C LEU A 104 -4.48 -3.91 -1.09
N THR A 105 -4.14 -3.49 0.13
CA THR A 105 -4.15 -2.07 0.53
C THR A 105 -3.28 -1.26 -0.40
N ARG A 106 -2.04 -1.70 -0.64
CA ARG A 106 -1.11 -1.04 -1.56
C ARG A 106 -1.66 -0.97 -2.98
N ALA A 107 -2.20 -2.08 -3.50
CA ALA A 107 -2.80 -2.11 -4.83
C ALA A 107 -3.99 -1.13 -4.96
N LEU A 108 -4.82 -1.01 -3.92
CA LEU A 108 -5.92 -0.04 -3.88
C LEU A 108 -5.41 1.40 -3.78
N THR A 109 -4.39 1.67 -2.98
CA THR A 109 -3.74 2.99 -2.88
C THR A 109 -3.15 3.38 -4.23
N ASP A 110 -2.41 2.48 -4.88
CA ASP A 110 -1.84 2.72 -6.21
C ASP A 110 -2.93 2.98 -7.25
N LEU A 111 -4.04 2.22 -7.20
CA LEU A 111 -5.19 2.47 -8.05
C LEU A 111 -5.78 3.86 -7.80
N ALA A 112 -5.91 4.29 -6.55
CA ALA A 112 -6.43 5.61 -6.21
C ALA A 112 -5.53 6.74 -6.73
N LEU A 113 -4.22 6.60 -6.58
CA LEU A 113 -3.21 7.54 -7.09
C LEU A 113 -3.21 7.57 -8.63
N ALA A 114 -3.27 6.41 -9.29
CA ALA A 114 -3.30 6.32 -10.74
C ALA A 114 -4.58 6.90 -11.35
N GLN A 115 -5.70 6.84 -10.63
CA GLN A 115 -6.96 7.48 -11.03
C GLN A 115 -6.87 9.01 -11.00
N ALA A 116 -5.99 9.60 -10.17
CA ALA A 116 -5.81 11.04 -10.05
C ALA A 116 -5.07 11.65 -11.25
N GLN A 117 -4.01 10.97 -11.70
CA GLN A 117 -3.14 11.46 -12.78
C GLN A 117 -2.68 10.29 -13.66
N PRO A 118 -3.45 9.93 -14.71
CA PRO A 118 -3.12 8.81 -15.60
C PRO A 118 -1.78 8.94 -16.34
N GLN A 119 -1.25 10.17 -16.44
CA GLN A 119 -0.04 10.52 -17.18
C GLN A 119 1.20 10.72 -16.28
N ALA A 120 1.01 10.85 -14.96
CA ALA A 120 2.12 11.02 -14.04
C ALA A 120 2.74 9.66 -13.69
N ILE A 121 4.06 9.67 -13.60
CA ILE A 121 4.98 8.55 -13.41
C ILE A 121 4.39 7.44 -12.54
N ARG A 122 4.43 6.21 -13.06
CA ARG A 122 4.00 4.93 -12.47
C ARG A 122 4.05 4.91 -10.93
N PHE A 123 2.92 5.25 -10.29
CA PHE A 123 2.78 5.28 -8.83
C PHE A 123 2.91 3.88 -8.18
N HIS A 124 2.97 2.81 -8.96
CA HIS A 124 3.11 1.42 -8.49
C HIS A 124 4.28 1.17 -7.52
N ALA A 125 5.37 1.96 -7.64
CA ALA A 125 6.51 1.83 -6.72
C ALA A 125 6.34 2.67 -5.43
N LEU A 126 5.42 3.63 -5.43
CA LEU A 126 5.34 4.63 -4.36
C LEU A 126 4.67 4.08 -3.10
N SER A 127 3.58 3.30 -3.22
CA SER A 127 2.98 2.66 -2.02
C SER A 127 3.91 1.65 -1.36
N ALA A 128 4.78 0.98 -2.13
CA ALA A 128 5.80 0.10 -1.60
C ALA A 128 6.92 0.88 -0.90
N SER A 129 7.38 1.99 -1.50
CA SER A 129 8.36 2.90 -0.89
C SER A 129 7.82 3.58 0.37
N ILE A 130 6.52 3.87 0.43
CA ILE A 130 5.86 4.41 1.62
C ILE A 130 6.03 3.48 2.83
N LEU A 131 6.05 2.16 2.60
CA LEU A 131 6.23 1.17 3.67
C LEU A 131 7.71 0.88 3.99
N ALA A 132 8.66 1.63 3.45
CA ALA A 132 10.06 1.52 3.83
C ALA A 132 10.27 1.92 5.30
N ASP A 133 9.52 2.91 5.79
CA ASP A 133 9.41 3.22 7.21
C ASP A 133 8.28 2.42 7.87
N ARG A 134 8.55 1.14 8.14
CA ARG A 134 7.58 0.26 8.81
C ARG A 134 7.24 0.75 10.22
N SER A 135 8.20 1.36 10.91
CA SER A 135 8.00 1.80 12.29
C SER A 135 7.04 2.99 12.34
N GLY A 136 7.26 4.01 11.50
CA GLY A 136 6.37 5.16 11.38
C GLY A 136 4.98 4.74 10.91
N TYR A 137 4.90 3.84 9.92
CA TYR A 137 3.62 3.34 9.41
C TYR A 137 2.72 2.76 10.51
N TYR A 138 3.25 1.81 11.28
CA TYR A 138 2.45 1.15 12.31
C TYR A 138 2.18 2.09 13.50
N SER A 139 3.12 2.95 13.87
CA SER A 139 2.92 3.96 14.91
C SER A 139 1.79 4.92 14.56
N SER A 140 1.74 5.41 13.31
CA SER A 140 0.68 6.28 12.83
C SER A 140 -0.66 5.56 12.79
N LEU A 141 -0.72 4.31 12.31
CA LEU A 141 -1.95 3.51 12.35
C LEU A 141 -2.44 3.29 13.79
N GLU A 142 -1.56 2.87 14.68
CA GLU A 142 -1.90 2.60 16.09
C GLU A 142 -2.43 3.86 16.78
N THR A 143 -1.80 5.01 16.54
CA THR A 143 -2.25 6.31 17.06
C THR A 143 -3.64 6.67 16.54
N THR A 144 -3.90 6.46 15.24
CA THR A 144 -5.22 6.73 14.65
C THR A 144 -6.29 5.78 15.18
N GLN A 145 -5.99 4.50 15.37
CA GLN A 145 -6.95 3.52 15.90
C GLN A 145 -7.28 3.73 17.38
N LYS A 146 -6.32 4.22 18.17
CA LYS A 146 -6.50 4.52 19.60
C LYS A 146 -7.03 5.92 19.89
N GLY A 147 -7.08 6.78 18.87
CA GLY A 147 -7.47 8.18 18.96
C GLY A 147 -8.96 8.42 18.75
N SER A 148 -9.30 9.67 18.44
CA SER A 148 -10.63 10.03 17.95
C SER A 148 -10.78 9.68 16.47
N LEU A 149 -11.91 10.04 15.86
CA LEU A 149 -12.12 9.96 14.41
C LEU A 149 -11.29 10.99 13.60
N ASP A 150 -10.38 11.72 14.25
CA ASP A 150 -9.47 12.66 13.58
C ASP A 150 -8.29 11.93 12.93
N ILE A 151 -8.32 11.86 11.60
CA ILE A 151 -7.28 11.21 10.78
C ILE A 151 -6.21 12.20 10.29
N THR A 152 -6.19 13.45 10.78
CA THR A 152 -5.24 14.48 10.33
C THR A 152 -3.80 14.04 10.48
N GLY A 153 -3.45 13.43 11.62
CA GLY A 153 -2.10 12.91 11.85
C GLY A 153 -1.70 11.81 10.86
N TRP A 154 -2.64 10.91 10.54
CA TRP A 154 -2.44 9.89 9.52
C TRP A 154 -2.20 10.50 8.13
N LEU A 155 -3.05 11.45 7.73
CA LEU A 155 -2.94 12.09 6.42
C LEU A 155 -1.63 12.89 6.30
N HIS A 156 -1.22 13.58 7.36
CA HIS A 156 0.06 14.28 7.40
C HIS A 156 1.24 13.30 7.23
N TRP A 157 1.25 12.20 7.97
CA TRP A 157 2.27 11.16 7.80
C TRP A 157 2.27 10.60 6.38
N PHE A 158 1.10 10.17 5.88
CA PHE A 158 0.94 9.58 4.55
C PHE A 158 1.45 10.51 3.43
N LEU A 159 1.09 11.79 3.47
CA LEU A 159 1.50 12.77 2.46
C LEU A 159 3.00 13.07 2.55
N THR A 160 3.56 13.20 3.75
CA THR A 160 5.01 13.40 3.96
C THR A 160 5.78 12.20 3.40
N THR A 161 5.36 10.98 3.71
CA THR A 161 6.02 9.77 3.21
C THR A 161 5.88 9.62 1.69
N LEU A 162 4.72 9.98 1.13
CA LEU A 162 4.51 10.00 -0.32
C LEU A 162 5.45 11.02 -1.00
N HIS A 163 5.57 12.22 -0.42
CA HIS A 163 6.47 13.27 -0.90
C HIS A 163 7.93 12.81 -0.89
N ASP A 164 8.40 12.26 0.24
CA ASP A 164 9.77 11.77 0.36
C ASP A 164 10.06 10.64 -0.64
N SER A 165 9.09 9.75 -0.84
CA SER A 165 9.20 8.67 -1.83
C SER A 165 9.31 9.20 -3.26
N LEU A 166 8.57 10.26 -3.60
CA LEU A 166 8.66 10.94 -4.89
C LEU A 166 10.02 11.62 -5.09
N VAL A 167 10.51 12.35 -4.08
CA VAL A 167 11.84 12.99 -4.10
C VAL A 167 12.94 11.95 -4.29
N GLN A 168 12.89 10.84 -3.56
CA GLN A 168 13.86 9.75 -3.72
C GLN A 168 13.81 9.10 -5.10
N ALA A 169 12.61 8.94 -5.67
CA ALA A 169 12.44 8.42 -7.03
C ALA A 169 13.08 9.36 -8.07
N LEU A 170 12.87 10.67 -7.95
CA LEU A 170 13.50 11.68 -8.82
C LEU A 170 15.03 11.64 -8.71
N HIS A 171 15.58 11.63 -7.49
CA HIS A 171 17.03 11.49 -7.28
C HIS A 171 17.60 10.18 -7.85
N ARG A 172 16.83 9.10 -7.88
CA ARG A 172 17.25 7.84 -8.52
C ARG A 172 17.29 7.98 -10.03
N ILE A 173 16.29 8.64 -10.63
CA ILE A 173 16.26 8.93 -12.07
C ILE A 173 17.47 9.79 -12.46
N ASP A 174 17.74 10.86 -11.72
CA ASP A 174 18.86 11.76 -11.99
C ASP A 174 20.21 11.03 -11.95
N ARG A 175 20.41 10.14 -10.96
CA ARG A 175 21.62 9.31 -10.86
C ARG A 175 21.77 8.36 -12.06
N VAL A 176 20.68 7.75 -12.52
CA VAL A 176 20.71 6.87 -13.70
C VAL A 176 21.03 7.67 -14.96
N LEU A 177 20.41 8.84 -15.14
CA LEU A 177 20.68 9.72 -16.28
C LEU A 177 22.11 10.27 -16.28
N ALA A 178 22.63 10.67 -15.12
CA ALA A 178 24.01 11.13 -14.98
C ALA A 178 25.00 10.02 -15.34
N LYS A 179 24.78 8.80 -14.82
CA LYS A 179 25.61 7.64 -15.17
C LYS A 179 25.55 7.33 -16.67
N ALA A 180 24.36 7.33 -17.27
CA ALA A 180 24.19 7.09 -18.70
C ALA A 180 24.93 8.14 -19.55
N ARG A 181 24.81 9.43 -19.20
CA ARG A 181 25.51 10.54 -19.87
C ARG A 181 27.02 10.43 -19.75
N PHE A 182 27.53 10.09 -18.56
CA PHE A 182 28.95 9.87 -18.32
C PHE A 182 29.49 8.76 -19.24
N TRP A 183 28.85 7.57 -19.25
CA TRP A 183 29.29 6.47 -20.12
C TRP A 183 29.18 6.81 -21.60
N GLN A 184 28.17 7.58 -22.02
CA GLN A 184 28.04 8.04 -23.40
C GLN A 184 29.17 9.01 -23.80
N GLN A 185 29.54 9.94 -22.92
CA GLN A 185 30.62 10.91 -23.16
C GLN A 185 32.01 10.26 -23.17
N HIS A 186 32.23 9.26 -22.33
CA HIS A 186 33.53 8.58 -22.18
C HIS A 186 33.65 7.27 -23.00
N HIS A 187 32.67 6.95 -23.85
CA HIS A 187 32.65 5.71 -24.64
C HIS A 187 33.83 5.57 -25.63
N ALA A 188 34.48 6.68 -26.00
CA ALA A 188 35.63 6.69 -26.92
C ALA A 188 37.00 6.70 -26.21
N GLN A 189 37.04 6.75 -24.87
CA GLN A 189 38.29 6.68 -24.13
C GLN A 189 38.62 5.21 -23.80
N PRO A 190 39.82 4.70 -24.14
CA PRO A 190 40.22 3.36 -23.74
C PRO A 190 40.27 3.29 -22.21
N LEU A 191 39.71 2.21 -21.63
CA LEU A 191 39.87 1.91 -20.20
C LEU A 191 41.37 1.78 -19.90
N SER A 192 41.85 2.42 -18.83
CA SER A 192 43.26 2.30 -18.45
C SER A 192 43.56 0.87 -18.00
N ALA A 193 44.83 0.47 -18.11
CA ALA A 193 45.29 -0.89 -17.78
C ALA A 193 45.03 -1.31 -16.31
N GLU A 194 44.63 -0.37 -15.43
CA GLU A 194 44.29 -0.64 -14.02
C GLU A 194 42.80 -0.97 -13.79
N GLN A 195 41.97 -0.95 -14.84
CA GLN A 195 40.52 -1.16 -14.77
C GLN A 195 40.03 -2.44 -15.48
N VAL A 196 40.94 -3.36 -15.82
CA VAL A 196 40.66 -4.71 -16.37
C VAL A 196 40.90 -5.78 -15.31
#